data_AF-A0A485KZ64-F1
#
_entry.id   AF-A0A485KZ64-F1
#
_cell.length_a   1.000
_cell.length_b   1.000
_cell.length_c   1.000
_cell.angle_alpha   90.00
_cell.angle_beta   90.00
_cell.angle_gamma   90.00
#
_symmetry.space_group_name_H-M   'P 1'
#
loop_
_entity.id
_entity.type
_entity.pdbx_description
1 polymer ?
#
loop_
_entity_poly.entity_id
_entity_poly.type
_entity_poly.pdbx_seq_one_letter_code
_entity_poly.pdbx_strand_id
1 'polypeptide(L)'
;MTVLTFSIAQSLLPSILSNLPYEWRGTTFANSALLGREVFSSNVEKLLLEKHAKGDTTVTEAELTALGNAEDYLRVSTNISVLLELVLGLDVALPTRQVFTFGSHTMPIISVLLTAKHPVVLYVEEGLDAPFNAEQIAALGLLGAHVTVRTGPAAGDAAATVLSYQSTSKKLANVDAVVTPDSVLYIHNPVKINPDDVLVIRKRLTTPLTTPVCEKYLQTLAGVKVTADADASTPEALAAFYAHLQTMSGTAADPSANPVVFTAGLPAVCSIWLSLLHSGGADILMASTAYGGSSQLTDIFVGRSAGRFHKTTFDITGKNKISDSIKHALDALATTATAPTTVLFVEIPTNPDMKVPDMATLATHLTAYRNATGKDVLLLVDTTFAPASKVMAKMSAVAPDLNTMVFISMSKSVSRGYTTAGTIIANSASPKSRAILERVRWVGALLDTTAKKDQLWRLTENHVGVEDRCVQAYNVAVATGTALQAAVAKYAYGHKMDLAFVTPEHAALGFTTSTYSFNLPPLPNATADVNLAIAQRFVDILTAHKSFKPCVSFGQDNGMIYCTVPSTSTQGAIKAEDKAKQLVGGVELTRLSFPPTCDVDAVIAVLEGAVKAIYA
;
A
#
# COMPACT_ATOMS: atom_id res chain seq x y z
N MET A 1 38.12 -17.23 -2.77
CA MET A 1 36.70 -17.22 -3.11
C MET A 1 36.49 -16.12 -4.12
N THR A 2 35.85 -16.40 -5.25
CA THR A 2 35.46 -15.36 -6.22
C THR A 2 34.35 -14.53 -5.59
N VAL A 3 34.54 -13.21 -5.49
CA VAL A 3 33.50 -12.26 -5.06
C VAL A 3 32.75 -11.81 -6.30
N LEU A 4 31.42 -11.62 -6.21
CA LEU A 4 30.65 -11.11 -7.33
C LEU A 4 31.13 -9.68 -7.63
N THR A 5 31.47 -9.40 -8.89
CA THR A 5 31.85 -8.06 -9.35
C THR A 5 30.76 -7.49 -10.24
N PHE A 6 30.75 -6.17 -10.40
CA PHE A 6 29.86 -5.50 -11.35
C PHE A 6 29.95 -6.11 -12.77
N SER A 7 31.17 -6.37 -13.26
CA SER A 7 31.39 -6.96 -14.58
C SER A 7 30.79 -8.36 -14.72
N ILE A 8 30.91 -9.21 -13.69
CA ILE A 8 30.29 -10.55 -13.70
C ILE A 8 28.77 -10.40 -13.77
N ALA A 9 28.18 -9.58 -12.89
CA ALA A 9 26.73 -9.35 -12.87
C ALA A 9 26.22 -8.80 -14.22
N GLN A 10 26.90 -7.77 -14.74
CA GLN A 10 26.58 -7.13 -16.01
C GLN A 10 26.57 -8.13 -17.18
N SER A 11 27.52 -9.07 -17.22
CA SER A 11 27.59 -10.08 -18.28
C SER A 11 26.40 -11.06 -18.30
N LEU A 12 25.75 -11.28 -17.16
CA LEU A 12 24.61 -12.19 -17.00
C LEU A 12 23.25 -11.48 -17.06
N LEU A 13 23.21 -10.15 -16.90
CA LEU A 13 21.98 -9.36 -16.98
C LEU A 13 21.17 -9.62 -18.27
N PRO A 14 21.76 -9.73 -19.48
CA PRO A 14 20.98 -10.03 -20.68
C PRO A 14 20.14 -11.31 -20.56
N SER A 15 20.70 -12.37 -19.96
CA SER A 15 19.97 -13.62 -19.76
C SER A 15 18.93 -13.54 -18.66
N ILE A 16 19.19 -12.77 -17.60
CA ILE A 16 18.21 -12.54 -16.53
C ILE A 16 16.99 -11.79 -17.09
N LEU A 17 17.24 -10.71 -17.83
CA LEU A 17 16.19 -9.84 -18.39
C LEU A 17 15.29 -10.58 -19.38
N SER A 18 15.85 -11.47 -20.21
CA SER A 18 15.09 -12.28 -21.16
C SER A 18 14.26 -13.39 -20.52
N ASN A 19 14.60 -13.81 -19.29
CA ASN A 19 13.94 -14.90 -18.56
C ASN A 19 13.20 -14.44 -17.29
N LEU A 20 12.98 -13.12 -17.12
CA LEU A 20 12.31 -12.57 -15.93
C LEU A 20 10.94 -13.24 -15.71
N PRO A 21 10.71 -13.86 -14.54
CA PRO A 21 9.42 -14.46 -14.21
C PRO A 21 8.28 -13.44 -14.29
N TYR A 22 7.10 -13.87 -14.75
CA TYR A 22 5.93 -13.00 -14.85
C TYR A 22 5.58 -12.33 -13.51
N GLU A 23 5.72 -13.06 -12.39
CA GLU A 23 5.41 -12.55 -11.06
C GLU A 23 6.31 -11.37 -10.63
N TRP A 24 7.53 -11.25 -11.16
CA TRP A 24 8.40 -10.09 -10.89
C TRP A 24 7.87 -8.80 -11.52
N ARG A 25 6.99 -8.91 -12.53
CA ARG A 25 6.28 -7.79 -13.15
C ARG A 25 4.90 -7.54 -12.55
N GLY A 26 4.42 -8.41 -11.67
CA GLY A 26 3.11 -8.33 -11.05
C GLY A 26 3.05 -7.49 -9.78
N THR A 27 1.87 -7.47 -9.16
CA THR A 27 1.60 -6.83 -7.86
C THR A 27 1.37 -7.85 -6.73
N THR A 28 1.51 -9.16 -7.02
CA THR A 28 1.27 -10.24 -6.05
C THR A 28 2.26 -11.39 -6.21
N PHE A 29 2.78 -11.86 -5.07
CA PHE A 29 3.59 -13.07 -4.94
C PHE A 29 3.08 -13.92 -3.78
N ALA A 30 3.60 -15.15 -3.67
CA ALA A 30 3.32 -16.04 -2.55
C ALA A 30 4.08 -15.58 -1.29
N ASN A 31 3.37 -15.43 -0.17
CA ASN A 31 3.98 -15.00 1.10
C ASN A 31 5.01 -16.00 1.65
N SER A 32 4.86 -17.30 1.35
CA SER A 32 5.77 -18.36 1.78
C SER A 32 7.19 -18.22 1.21
N ALA A 33 7.34 -17.46 0.13
CA ALA A 33 8.63 -17.24 -0.54
C ALA A 33 9.24 -15.87 -0.19
N LEU A 34 8.74 -15.16 0.82
CA LEU A 34 9.27 -13.87 1.25
C LEU A 34 10.54 -14.05 2.10
N LEU A 35 11.66 -13.45 1.68
CA LEU A 35 12.98 -13.68 2.29
C LEU A 35 13.63 -12.41 2.89
N GLY A 36 13.24 -11.22 2.45
CA GLY A 36 13.96 -9.99 2.79
C GLY A 36 15.03 -9.64 1.74
N ARG A 37 15.36 -8.34 1.64
CA ARG A 37 16.30 -7.80 0.63
C ARG A 37 17.65 -8.49 0.66
N GLU A 38 18.18 -8.74 1.86
CA GLU A 38 19.52 -9.33 2.05
C GLU A 38 19.59 -10.79 1.61
N VAL A 39 18.63 -11.61 2.04
CA VAL A 39 18.60 -13.03 1.67
C VAL A 39 18.35 -13.18 0.16
N PHE A 40 17.41 -12.41 -0.39
CA PHE A 40 17.19 -12.40 -1.84
C PHE A 40 18.44 -11.98 -2.63
N SER A 41 19.11 -10.90 -2.22
CA SER A 41 20.34 -10.45 -2.88
C SER A 41 21.45 -11.48 -2.78
N SER A 42 21.61 -12.13 -1.62
CA SER A 42 22.59 -13.20 -1.41
C SER A 42 22.31 -14.42 -2.31
N ASN A 43 21.02 -14.75 -2.52
CA ASN A 43 20.62 -15.82 -3.44
C ASN A 43 20.96 -15.46 -4.89
N VAL A 44 20.73 -14.22 -5.30
CA VAL A 44 21.14 -13.71 -6.63
C VAL A 44 22.66 -13.82 -6.76
N GLU A 45 23.41 -13.31 -5.78
CA GLU A 45 24.88 -13.36 -5.79
C GLU A 45 25.42 -14.79 -5.96
N LYS A 46 24.87 -15.72 -5.18
CA LYS A 46 25.23 -17.14 -5.26
C LYS A 46 24.94 -17.71 -6.65
N LEU A 47 23.75 -17.46 -7.21
CA LEU A 47 23.37 -17.92 -8.54
C LEU A 47 24.35 -17.40 -9.60
N LEU A 48 24.66 -16.09 -9.59
CA LEU A 48 25.53 -15.48 -10.59
C LEU A 48 26.98 -15.97 -10.48
N LEU A 49 27.47 -16.19 -9.25
CA LEU A 49 28.79 -16.78 -9.02
C LEU A 49 28.87 -18.23 -9.49
N GLU A 50 27.83 -19.03 -9.24
CA GLU A 50 27.75 -20.42 -9.72
C GLU A 50 27.74 -20.50 -11.25
N LYS A 51 26.97 -19.61 -11.90
CA LYS A 51 26.92 -19.49 -13.37
C LYS A 51 28.28 -19.11 -13.94
N HIS A 52 28.90 -18.07 -13.38
CA HIS A 52 30.22 -17.62 -13.79
C HIS A 52 31.30 -18.70 -13.62
N ALA A 53 31.32 -19.40 -12.47
CA ALA A 53 32.29 -20.47 -12.21
C ALA A 53 32.18 -21.65 -13.18
N LYS A 54 30.98 -21.92 -13.71
CA LYS A 54 30.71 -22.97 -14.70
C LYS A 54 30.89 -22.51 -16.14
N GLY A 55 31.13 -21.21 -16.40
CA GLY A 55 31.08 -20.64 -17.74
C GLY A 55 29.68 -20.69 -18.37
N ASP A 56 28.65 -20.82 -17.55
CA ASP A 56 27.24 -20.88 -17.99
C ASP A 56 26.68 -19.46 -18.05
N THR A 57 26.33 -19.01 -19.25
CA THR A 57 25.77 -17.66 -19.48
C THR A 57 24.24 -17.63 -19.43
N THR A 58 23.59 -18.78 -19.22
CA THR A 58 22.13 -18.89 -19.26
C THR A 58 21.57 -18.92 -17.84
N VAL A 59 20.77 -17.91 -17.49
CA VAL A 59 19.94 -17.89 -16.28
C VAL A 59 18.49 -18.16 -16.68
N THR A 60 17.91 -19.21 -16.12
CA THR A 60 16.55 -19.68 -16.47
C THR A 60 15.47 -19.03 -15.59
N GLU A 61 14.23 -18.98 -16.09
CA GLU A 61 13.08 -18.50 -15.31
C GLU A 61 12.85 -19.31 -14.03
N ALA A 62 13.09 -20.63 -14.08
CA ALA A 62 12.97 -21.51 -12.92
C ALA A 62 13.99 -21.18 -11.83
N GLU A 63 15.24 -20.89 -12.21
CA GLU A 63 16.28 -20.43 -11.27
C GLU A 63 15.91 -19.09 -10.65
N LEU A 64 15.39 -18.14 -11.44
CA LEU A 64 14.93 -16.84 -10.94
C LEU A 64 13.73 -16.96 -9.99
N THR A 65 12.80 -17.86 -10.29
CA THR A 65 11.65 -18.15 -9.42
C THR A 65 12.11 -18.76 -8.10
N ALA A 66 13.12 -19.63 -8.13
CA ALA A 66 13.69 -20.28 -6.94
C ALA A 66 14.45 -19.30 -6.00
N LEU A 67 14.78 -18.09 -6.46
CA LEU A 67 15.41 -17.06 -5.61
C LEU A 67 14.52 -16.58 -4.47
N GLY A 68 13.20 -16.76 -4.58
CA GLY A 68 12.20 -16.21 -3.66
C GLY A 68 11.90 -14.73 -3.92
N ASN A 69 11.38 -14.04 -2.89
CA ASN A 69 10.90 -12.67 -2.97
C ASN A 69 11.60 -11.75 -1.96
N ALA A 70 12.00 -10.56 -2.41
CA ALA A 70 12.81 -9.65 -1.63
C ALA A 70 12.03 -8.92 -0.53
N GLU A 71 10.85 -8.36 -0.79
CA GLU A 71 10.12 -7.58 0.22
C GLU A 71 8.62 -7.78 0.14
N ASP A 72 7.93 -7.77 1.29
CA ASP A 72 6.47 -7.91 1.37
C ASP A 72 5.76 -6.64 0.89
N TYR A 73 6.39 -5.50 1.19
CA TYR A 73 5.65 -4.27 1.28
C TYR A 73 5.66 -3.51 -0.04
N LEU A 74 4.45 -3.13 -0.47
CA LEU A 74 4.06 -2.65 -1.79
C LEU A 74 4.07 -3.66 -2.91
N ARG A 75 4.58 -4.88 -2.72
CA ARG A 75 4.52 -6.04 -3.63
C ARG A 75 4.91 -5.82 -5.10
N VAL A 76 5.19 -4.58 -5.47
CA VAL A 76 5.49 -4.07 -6.79
C VAL A 76 6.96 -3.81 -6.82
N SER A 77 7.54 -4.23 -7.94
CA SER A 77 8.95 -4.11 -8.29
C SER A 77 9.97 -4.69 -7.32
N THR A 78 9.59 -5.28 -6.18
CA THR A 78 10.53 -5.63 -5.10
C THR A 78 11.72 -6.46 -5.55
N ASN A 79 11.53 -7.53 -6.34
CA ASN A 79 12.65 -8.34 -6.82
C ASN A 79 13.51 -7.60 -7.84
N ILE A 80 12.89 -6.92 -8.82
CA ILE A 80 13.64 -6.22 -9.87
C ILE A 80 14.33 -4.95 -9.35
N SER A 81 13.72 -4.24 -8.40
CA SER A 81 14.34 -3.08 -7.74
C SER A 81 15.50 -3.50 -6.86
N VAL A 82 15.39 -4.63 -6.14
CA VAL A 82 16.49 -5.14 -5.31
C VAL A 82 17.60 -5.73 -6.18
N LEU A 83 17.28 -6.35 -7.32
CA LEU A 83 18.28 -6.72 -8.33
C LEU A 83 19.03 -5.48 -8.84
N LEU A 84 18.31 -4.40 -9.16
CA LEU A 84 18.92 -3.14 -9.56
C LEU A 84 19.80 -2.55 -8.45
N GLU A 85 19.32 -2.53 -7.20
CA GLU A 85 20.08 -2.05 -6.05
C GLU A 85 21.36 -2.87 -5.80
N LEU A 86 21.30 -4.20 -6.00
CA LEU A 86 22.47 -5.06 -5.94
C LEU A 86 23.49 -4.66 -7.02
N VAL A 87 23.07 -4.55 -8.28
CA VAL A 87 23.96 -4.20 -9.39
C VAL A 87 24.59 -2.81 -9.20
N LEU A 88 23.80 -1.82 -8.79
CA LEU A 88 24.29 -0.47 -8.48
C LEU A 88 25.26 -0.48 -7.29
N GLY A 89 24.99 -1.30 -6.27
CA GLY A 89 25.90 -1.47 -5.13
C GLY A 89 27.24 -2.07 -5.52
N LEU A 90 27.24 -3.06 -6.43
CA LEU A 90 28.49 -3.67 -6.94
C LEU A 90 29.39 -2.66 -7.65
N ASP A 91 28.82 -1.68 -8.37
CA ASP A 91 29.57 -0.63 -9.07
C ASP A 91 30.35 0.28 -8.10
N VAL A 92 29.80 0.52 -6.91
CA VAL A 92 30.39 1.41 -5.89
C VAL A 92 30.89 0.69 -4.64
N ALA A 93 31.00 -0.64 -4.69
CA ALA A 93 31.42 -1.50 -3.59
C ALA A 93 30.60 -1.28 -2.29
N LEU A 94 29.28 -1.17 -2.40
CA LEU A 94 28.34 -1.14 -1.29
C LEU A 94 27.47 -2.40 -1.26
N PRO A 95 27.13 -2.92 -0.06
CA PRO A 95 26.15 -4.00 0.05
C PRO A 95 24.75 -3.48 -0.31
N THR A 96 23.90 -4.36 -0.85
CA THR A 96 22.54 -3.99 -1.28
C THR A 96 21.71 -3.31 -0.19
N ARG A 97 21.92 -3.69 1.08
CA ARG A 97 21.22 -3.06 2.22
C ARG A 97 21.46 -1.55 2.31
N GLN A 98 22.57 -1.05 1.79
CA GLN A 98 22.97 0.37 1.81
C GLN A 98 22.63 1.14 0.52
N VAL A 99 21.99 0.50 -0.46
CA VAL A 99 21.59 1.13 -1.72
C VAL A 99 20.07 1.10 -1.83
N PHE A 100 19.44 2.24 -2.11
CA PHE A 100 17.98 2.33 -2.20
C PHE A 100 17.58 3.09 -3.46
N THR A 101 16.76 2.46 -4.29
CA THR A 101 16.02 3.16 -5.33
C THR A 101 14.71 3.72 -4.76
N PHE A 102 14.27 4.86 -5.31
CA PHE A 102 13.03 5.52 -4.95
C PHE A 102 12.23 5.88 -6.21
N GLY A 103 10.92 5.73 -6.15
CA GLY A 103 9.99 6.24 -7.17
C GLY A 103 9.79 7.75 -7.06
N SER A 104 10.77 8.48 -6.52
CA SER A 104 10.72 9.91 -6.23
C SER A 104 12.14 10.48 -6.25
N HIS A 105 12.31 11.68 -6.81
CA HIS A 105 13.58 12.40 -6.82
C HIS A 105 13.94 13.02 -5.45
N THR A 106 12.94 13.37 -4.63
CA THR A 106 13.14 14.06 -3.36
C THR A 106 13.16 13.13 -2.15
N MET A 107 12.46 12.00 -2.21
CA MET A 107 12.38 11.04 -1.11
C MET A 107 13.70 10.37 -0.69
N PRO A 108 14.70 10.16 -1.56
CA PRO A 108 16.03 9.74 -1.11
C PRO A 108 16.57 10.66 0.00
N ILE A 109 16.43 11.97 -0.19
CA ILE A 109 16.88 12.99 0.77
C ILE A 109 15.95 13.03 1.99
N ILE A 110 14.63 13.13 1.76
CA ILE A 110 13.63 13.22 2.85
C ILE A 110 13.72 11.99 3.76
N SER A 111 13.97 10.80 3.21
CA SER A 111 14.14 9.58 4.01
C SER A 111 15.27 9.69 5.02
N VAL A 112 16.38 10.32 4.64
CA VAL A 112 17.47 10.62 5.58
C VAL A 112 17.07 11.72 6.56
N LEU A 113 16.40 12.79 6.11
CA LEU A 113 15.93 13.85 7.02
C LEU A 113 15.02 13.33 8.14
N LEU A 114 14.22 12.30 7.84
CA LEU A 114 13.30 11.70 8.80
C LEU A 114 13.95 10.66 9.71
N THR A 115 15.17 10.19 9.42
CA THR A 115 15.79 9.05 10.12
C THR A 115 17.17 9.36 10.72
N ALA A 116 17.83 10.40 10.24
CA ALA A 116 19.14 10.82 10.73
C ALA A 116 19.06 11.21 12.21
N LYS A 117 20.08 10.77 12.97
CA LYS A 117 20.23 11.11 14.40
C LYS A 117 20.79 12.51 14.63
N HIS A 118 21.44 13.06 13.61
CA HIS A 118 22.07 14.37 13.62
C HIS A 118 21.38 15.31 12.62
N PRO A 119 21.49 16.64 12.81
CA PRO A 119 21.07 17.61 11.80
C PRO A 119 21.67 17.26 10.42
N VAL A 120 20.89 17.44 9.36
CA VAL A 120 21.32 17.08 8.01
C VAL A 120 21.81 18.32 7.26
N VAL A 121 23.00 18.21 6.67
CA VAL A 121 23.56 19.19 5.74
C VAL A 121 23.60 18.56 4.36
N LEU A 122 22.90 19.16 3.41
CA LEU A 122 22.84 18.73 2.02
C LEU A 122 23.74 19.62 1.17
N TYR A 123 24.77 19.03 0.58
CA TYR A 123 25.62 19.66 -0.42
C TYR A 123 25.12 19.33 -1.82
N VAL A 124 24.80 20.36 -2.60
CA VAL A 124 24.36 20.25 -4.00
C VAL A 124 25.55 20.53 -4.90
N GLU A 125 25.86 19.58 -5.79
CA GLU A 125 26.89 19.74 -6.83
C GLU A 125 26.60 20.96 -7.69
N GLU A 126 27.65 21.69 -8.07
CA GLU A 126 27.54 22.85 -8.94
C GLU A 126 26.94 22.44 -10.29
N GLY A 127 25.91 23.15 -10.74
CA GLY A 127 25.16 22.83 -11.97
C GLY A 127 23.94 21.93 -11.77
N LEU A 128 23.70 21.40 -10.57
CA LEU A 128 22.43 20.76 -10.22
C LEU A 128 21.48 21.74 -9.54
N ASP A 129 20.18 21.60 -9.84
CA ASP A 129 19.14 22.36 -9.17
C ASP A 129 18.97 21.90 -7.72
N ALA A 130 18.76 22.87 -6.82
CA ALA A 130 18.46 22.56 -5.44
C ALA A 130 17.12 21.79 -5.35
N PRO A 131 17.07 20.67 -4.62
CA PRO A 131 15.90 19.78 -4.62
C PRO A 131 14.69 20.35 -3.88
N PHE A 132 14.88 21.42 -3.08
CA PHE A 132 13.82 22.06 -2.31
C PHE A 132 13.95 23.58 -2.33
N ASN A 133 12.80 24.25 -2.45
CA ASN A 133 12.69 25.68 -2.17
C ASN A 133 12.42 25.97 -0.68
N ALA A 134 12.40 27.25 -0.31
CA ALA A 134 12.21 27.66 1.09
C ALA A 134 10.84 27.24 1.68
N GLU A 135 9.76 27.30 0.91
CA GLU A 135 8.42 26.88 1.34
C GLU A 135 8.38 25.37 1.61
N GLN A 136 9.01 24.60 0.74
CA GLN A 136 9.14 23.15 0.85
C GLN A 136 9.95 22.74 2.08
N ILE A 137 11.08 23.40 2.35
CA ILE A 137 11.88 23.18 3.57
C ILE A 137 11.05 23.50 4.82
N ALA A 138 10.29 24.60 4.82
CA ALA A 138 9.42 24.96 5.93
C ALA A 138 8.33 23.89 6.18
N ALA A 139 7.73 23.35 5.11
CA ALA A 139 6.74 22.29 5.20
C ALA A 139 7.33 20.98 5.74
N LEU A 140 8.53 20.58 5.30
CA LEU A 140 9.25 19.43 5.85
C LEU A 140 9.61 19.62 7.33
N GLY A 141 9.95 20.85 7.72
CA GLY A 141 10.20 21.21 9.12
C GLY A 141 9.02 20.92 10.06
N LEU A 142 7.78 20.87 9.55
CA LEU A 142 6.60 20.47 10.34
C LEU A 142 6.64 19.00 10.79
N LEU A 143 7.42 18.16 10.11
CA LEU A 143 7.71 16.76 10.48
C LEU A 143 9.02 16.62 11.25
N GLY A 144 9.58 17.72 11.75
CA GLY A 144 10.91 17.75 12.36
C GLY A 144 12.04 17.40 11.38
N ALA A 145 11.79 17.48 10.07
CA ALA A 145 12.81 17.26 9.04
C ALA A 145 13.48 18.60 8.69
N HIS A 146 14.59 18.90 9.37
CA HIS A 146 15.36 20.12 9.16
C HIS A 146 16.59 19.85 8.31
N VAL A 147 16.78 20.66 7.27
CA VAL A 147 17.91 20.55 6.33
C VAL A 147 18.60 21.90 6.15
N THR A 148 19.92 21.88 6.16
CA THR A 148 20.73 23.02 5.69
C THR A 148 21.26 22.70 4.30
N VAL A 149 20.89 23.50 3.30
CA VAL A 149 21.34 23.31 1.91
C VAL A 149 22.55 24.20 1.63
N ARG A 150 23.58 23.63 1.01
CA ARG A 150 24.80 24.32 0.58
C ARG A 150 25.12 23.94 -0.86
N THR A 151 25.72 24.85 -1.61
CA THR A 151 26.23 24.57 -2.97
C THR A 151 27.74 24.40 -2.91
N GLY A 152 28.28 23.48 -3.71
CA GLY A 152 29.71 23.24 -3.83
C GLY A 152 30.18 21.97 -3.09
N PRO A 153 31.50 21.81 -2.89
CA PRO A 153 32.06 20.55 -2.41
C PRO A 153 31.61 20.25 -0.97
N ALA A 154 31.31 18.97 -0.73
CA ALA A 154 30.98 18.50 0.61
C ALA A 154 32.15 18.70 1.58
N ALA A 155 31.84 19.19 2.78
CA ALA A 155 32.78 19.26 3.89
C ALA A 155 32.31 18.33 5.01
N GLY A 156 33.25 17.62 5.62
CA GLY A 156 32.94 16.73 6.73
C GLY A 156 32.48 17.47 7.97
N ASP A 157 31.50 16.90 8.64
CA ASP A 157 31.01 17.38 9.92
C ASP A 157 30.70 16.17 10.82
N ALA A 158 31.35 16.11 11.99
CA ALA A 158 31.12 15.04 12.95
C ALA A 158 29.78 15.20 13.68
N ALA A 159 29.27 16.44 13.81
CA ALA A 159 28.03 16.77 14.50
C ALA A 159 26.80 16.78 13.58
N ALA A 160 26.99 16.63 12.27
CA ALA A 160 25.93 16.57 11.28
C ALA A 160 25.97 15.28 10.46
N THR A 161 24.85 14.94 9.83
CA THR A 161 24.81 13.95 8.74
C THR A 161 25.03 14.69 7.42
N VAL A 162 26.10 14.36 6.71
CA VAL A 162 26.50 15.04 5.47
C VAL A 162 26.00 14.26 4.26
N LEU A 163 25.09 14.86 3.49
CA LEU A 163 24.59 14.33 2.24
C LEU A 163 25.19 15.09 1.05
N SER A 164 25.48 14.38 -0.03
CA SER A 164 25.83 14.99 -1.31
C SER A 164 24.81 14.63 -2.38
N TYR A 165 24.18 15.62 -2.99
CA TYR A 165 23.36 15.48 -4.19
C TYR A 165 24.23 15.79 -5.40
N GLN A 166 24.55 14.76 -6.18
CA GLN A 166 25.55 14.81 -7.24
C GLN A 166 25.18 13.88 -8.39
N SER A 167 25.67 14.19 -9.58
CA SER A 167 25.39 13.52 -10.85
C SER A 167 25.88 12.07 -10.92
N THR A 168 26.89 11.70 -10.12
CA THR A 168 27.50 10.36 -10.15
C THR A 168 27.32 9.63 -8.81
N SER A 169 27.36 8.30 -8.82
CA SER A 169 27.33 7.46 -7.62
C SER A 169 28.66 7.41 -6.86
N LYS A 170 29.72 8.07 -7.37
CA LYS A 170 31.07 7.98 -6.84
C LYS A 170 31.13 8.49 -5.41
N LYS A 171 31.66 7.66 -4.51
CA LYS A 171 31.93 8.05 -3.11
C LYS A 171 32.84 9.28 -3.05
N LEU A 172 32.39 10.30 -2.34
CA LEU A 172 33.22 11.45 -1.95
C LEU A 172 33.82 11.27 -0.56
N ALA A 173 34.95 11.93 -0.31
CA ALA A 173 35.50 12.04 1.03
C ALA A 173 34.53 12.82 1.93
N ASN A 174 34.43 12.42 3.20
CA ASN A 174 33.67 13.12 4.24
C ASN A 174 32.14 13.19 4.03
N VAL A 175 31.58 12.38 3.13
CA VAL A 175 30.13 12.27 2.90
C VAL A 175 29.59 11.00 3.54
N ASP A 176 28.45 11.12 4.23
CA ASP A 176 27.78 10.01 4.90
C ASP A 176 26.85 9.24 3.94
N ALA A 177 26.27 9.92 2.95
CA ALA A 177 25.57 9.30 1.83
C ALA A 177 25.52 10.18 0.57
N VAL A 178 25.47 9.54 -0.60
CA VAL A 178 25.31 10.16 -1.91
C VAL A 178 23.89 9.95 -2.41
N VAL A 179 23.29 10.98 -2.99
CA VAL A 179 22.01 10.92 -3.71
C VAL A 179 22.25 11.34 -5.15
N THR A 180 21.72 10.58 -6.11
CA THR A 180 21.80 10.92 -7.53
C THR A 180 20.46 11.46 -8.07
N PRO A 181 20.48 12.25 -9.16
CA PRO A 181 19.27 12.65 -9.89
C PRO A 181 18.43 11.46 -10.38
N ASP A 182 19.01 10.28 -10.45
CA ASP A 182 18.36 9.02 -10.81
C ASP A 182 17.53 8.38 -9.66
N SER A 183 17.25 9.15 -8.61
CA SER A 183 16.48 8.71 -7.44
C SER A 183 17.11 7.54 -6.67
N VAL A 184 18.45 7.51 -6.59
CA VAL A 184 19.19 6.48 -5.85
C VAL A 184 19.92 7.08 -4.65
N LEU A 185 19.77 6.45 -3.49
CA LEU A 185 20.51 6.75 -2.27
C LEU A 185 21.59 5.68 -2.05
N TYR A 186 22.83 6.12 -1.88
CA TYR A 186 24.00 5.30 -1.54
C TYR A 186 24.50 5.68 -0.14
N ILE A 187 24.26 4.82 0.85
CA ILE A 187 24.65 5.07 2.23
C ILE A 187 26.10 4.61 2.44
N HIS A 188 27.01 5.52 2.80
CA HIS A 188 28.40 5.19 3.11
C HIS A 188 28.68 5.10 4.61
N ASN A 189 27.86 5.74 5.45
CA ASN A 189 27.99 5.73 6.91
C ASN A 189 26.69 5.20 7.58
N PRO A 190 26.57 3.87 7.75
CA PRO A 190 25.38 3.26 8.36
C PRO A 190 25.20 3.59 9.85
N VAL A 191 26.22 4.13 10.52
CA VAL A 191 26.14 4.55 11.93
C VAL A 191 25.30 5.82 12.08
N LYS A 192 25.48 6.77 11.16
CA LYS A 192 24.70 8.03 11.14
C LYS A 192 23.36 7.88 10.43
N ILE A 193 23.30 7.04 9.38
CA ILE A 193 22.09 6.80 8.59
C ILE A 193 21.78 5.31 8.64
N ASN A 194 20.84 4.92 9.51
CA ASN A 194 20.43 3.52 9.62
C ASN A 194 19.62 3.09 8.39
N PRO A 195 20.09 2.11 7.59
CA PRO A 195 19.37 1.65 6.41
C PRO A 195 17.97 1.07 6.71
N ASP A 196 17.77 0.49 7.89
CA ASP A 196 16.47 -0.09 8.24
C ASP A 196 15.40 0.97 8.46
N ASP A 197 15.79 2.10 9.07
CA ASP A 197 14.90 3.23 9.28
C ASP A 197 14.54 3.88 7.93
N VAL A 198 15.52 4.02 7.03
CA VAL A 198 15.29 4.46 5.65
C VAL A 198 14.32 3.52 4.93
N LEU A 199 14.46 2.21 5.12
CA LEU A 199 13.55 1.23 4.53
C LEU A 199 12.12 1.38 5.05
N VAL A 200 11.95 1.65 6.35
CA VAL A 200 10.63 1.93 6.94
C VAL A 200 10.00 3.17 6.29
N ILE A 201 10.78 4.26 6.10
CA ILE A 201 10.29 5.45 5.41
C ILE A 201 9.94 5.15 3.96
N ARG A 202 10.81 4.46 3.22
CA ARG A 202 10.56 4.06 1.84
C ARG A 202 9.26 3.29 1.73
N LYS A 203 9.02 2.35 2.64
CA LYS A 203 7.78 1.61 2.72
C LYS A 203 6.61 2.57 3.04
N ARG A 204 6.63 3.30 4.15
CA ARG A 204 5.40 3.98 4.61
C ARG A 204 5.03 5.23 3.81
N LEU A 205 5.98 5.94 3.24
CA LEU A 205 5.76 7.27 2.65
C LEU A 205 5.91 7.32 1.11
N THR A 206 6.58 6.34 0.50
CA THR A 206 6.90 6.34 -0.94
C THR A 206 6.95 4.91 -1.49
N THR A 207 7.60 4.71 -2.63
CA THR A 207 7.80 3.42 -3.30
C THR A 207 9.26 3.33 -3.78
N PRO A 208 9.81 2.14 -4.07
CA PRO A 208 10.94 2.03 -4.98
C PRO A 208 10.57 2.50 -6.40
N LEU A 209 11.54 2.50 -7.32
CA LEU A 209 11.26 2.68 -8.75
C LEU A 209 10.25 1.62 -9.23
N THR A 210 9.43 1.97 -10.22
CA THR A 210 8.44 1.04 -10.80
C THR A 210 9.15 -0.06 -11.60
N THR A 211 8.50 -1.21 -11.78
CA THR A 211 9.09 -2.34 -12.51
C THR A 211 9.61 -1.93 -13.90
N PRO A 212 8.85 -1.20 -14.75
CA PRO A 212 9.33 -0.78 -16.07
C PRO A 212 10.57 0.11 -15.99
N VAL A 213 10.65 1.00 -15.00
CA VAL A 213 11.81 1.89 -14.83
C VAL A 213 13.03 1.11 -14.36
N CYS A 214 12.88 0.17 -13.42
CA CYS A 214 13.96 -0.74 -13.02
C CYS A 214 14.46 -1.58 -14.21
N GLU A 215 13.54 -2.13 -15.01
CA GLU A 215 13.87 -2.93 -16.19
C GLU A 215 14.63 -2.10 -17.23
N LYS A 216 14.23 -0.84 -17.47
CA LYS A 216 14.96 0.10 -18.34
C LYS A 216 16.37 0.38 -17.84
N TYR A 217 16.56 0.58 -16.53
CA TYR A 217 17.88 0.78 -15.94
C TYR A 217 18.77 -0.46 -16.14
N LEU A 218 18.25 -1.64 -15.81
CA LEU A 218 18.96 -2.90 -15.98
C LEU A 218 19.29 -3.18 -17.46
N GLN A 219 18.38 -2.88 -18.39
CA GLN A 219 18.63 -3.01 -19.84
C GLN A 219 19.76 -2.09 -20.30
N THR A 220 19.78 -0.85 -19.80
CA THR A 220 20.84 0.12 -20.09
C THR A 220 22.18 -0.38 -19.54
N LEU A 221 22.22 -0.83 -18.28
CA LEU A 221 23.42 -1.39 -17.66
C LEU A 221 23.91 -2.65 -18.40
N ALA A 222 23.01 -3.49 -18.89
CA ALA A 222 23.33 -4.70 -19.64
C ALA A 222 23.81 -4.43 -21.08
N GLY A 223 23.75 -3.20 -21.58
CA GLY A 223 24.09 -2.87 -22.96
C GLY A 223 23.15 -3.51 -23.99
N VAL A 224 21.92 -3.84 -23.59
CA VAL A 224 20.89 -4.39 -24.49
C VAL A 224 19.93 -3.30 -24.94
N LYS A 225 19.11 -3.59 -25.96
CA LYS A 225 18.08 -2.66 -26.41
C LYS A 225 17.11 -2.35 -25.26
N VAL A 226 16.93 -1.08 -24.95
CA VAL A 226 15.91 -0.62 -24.01
C VAL A 226 14.52 -0.76 -24.64
N THR A 227 13.66 -1.54 -24.00
CA THR A 227 12.27 -1.79 -24.42
C THR A 227 11.25 -1.47 -23.33
N ALA A 228 11.69 -1.32 -22.08
CA ALA A 228 10.82 -0.99 -20.96
C ALA A 228 10.60 0.53 -20.82
N ASP A 229 9.56 0.92 -20.06
CA ASP A 229 9.23 2.32 -19.73
C ASP A 229 8.98 3.21 -20.97
N ALA A 230 8.45 2.61 -22.05
CA ALA A 230 8.10 3.34 -23.27
C ALA A 230 6.65 3.85 -23.27
N ASP A 231 5.75 3.14 -22.60
CA ASP A 231 4.31 3.37 -22.68
C ASP A 231 3.88 4.73 -22.10
N ALA A 232 2.76 5.26 -22.61
CA ALA A 232 2.22 6.57 -22.27
C ALA A 232 0.70 6.60 -22.48
N SER A 233 -0.04 7.19 -21.54
CA SER A 233 -1.42 7.59 -21.81
C SER A 233 -1.47 8.82 -22.73
N THR A 234 -2.49 8.91 -23.58
CA THR A 234 -2.81 10.18 -24.26
C THR A 234 -3.50 11.14 -23.28
N PRO A 235 -3.51 12.46 -23.55
CA PRO A 235 -4.26 13.42 -22.75
C PRO A 235 -5.76 13.09 -22.63
N GLU A 236 -6.38 12.57 -23.69
CA GLU A 236 -7.80 12.19 -23.72
C GLU A 236 -8.07 10.98 -22.82
N ALA A 237 -7.20 9.97 -22.87
CA ALA A 237 -7.30 8.80 -22.00
C ALA A 237 -7.15 9.17 -20.52
N LEU A 238 -6.23 10.09 -20.20
CA LEU A 238 -6.08 10.64 -18.84
C LEU A 238 -7.31 11.43 -18.39
N ALA A 239 -7.86 12.29 -19.25
CA ALA A 239 -9.06 13.05 -18.94
C ALA A 239 -10.26 12.13 -18.67
N ALA A 240 -10.45 11.10 -19.51
CA ALA A 240 -11.49 10.09 -19.32
C ALA A 240 -11.30 9.31 -18.01
N PHE A 241 -10.06 8.91 -17.69
CA PHE A 241 -9.73 8.22 -16.44
C PHE A 241 -10.04 9.08 -15.20
N TYR A 242 -9.65 10.36 -15.19
CA TYR A 242 -9.93 11.27 -14.08
C TYR A 242 -11.44 11.52 -13.89
N ALA A 243 -12.16 11.75 -14.99
CA ALA A 243 -13.61 11.88 -14.97
C ALA A 243 -14.29 10.60 -14.46
N HIS A 244 -13.78 9.43 -14.85
CA HIS A 244 -14.26 8.14 -14.37
C HIS A 244 -14.08 8.00 -12.85
N LEU A 245 -12.89 8.30 -12.33
CA LEU A 245 -12.63 8.25 -10.89
C LEU A 245 -13.59 9.15 -10.09
N GLN A 246 -13.85 10.36 -10.57
CA GLN A 246 -14.80 11.29 -9.94
C GLN A 246 -16.23 10.72 -9.94
N THR A 247 -16.73 10.29 -11.10
CA THR A 247 -18.10 9.79 -11.24
C THR A 247 -18.34 8.47 -10.50
N MET A 248 -17.37 7.56 -10.53
CA MET A 248 -17.36 6.31 -9.77
C MET A 248 -17.41 6.57 -8.26
N SER A 249 -16.73 7.62 -7.79
CA SER A 249 -16.73 8.04 -6.38
C SER A 249 -17.96 8.87 -5.97
N GLY A 250 -18.82 9.22 -6.93
CA GLY A 250 -20.08 9.93 -6.69
C GLY A 250 -19.95 11.44 -6.66
N THR A 251 -19.06 12.02 -7.46
CA THR A 251 -19.01 13.47 -7.69
C THR A 251 -19.01 13.80 -9.17
N ALA A 252 -19.42 15.02 -9.54
CA ALA A 252 -19.44 15.43 -10.93
C ALA A 252 -18.02 15.52 -11.48
N ALA A 253 -17.83 15.09 -12.74
CA ALA A 253 -16.56 15.23 -13.42
C ALA A 253 -16.24 16.72 -13.58
N ASP A 254 -15.07 17.14 -13.09
CA ASP A 254 -14.59 18.51 -13.18
C ASP A 254 -13.07 18.51 -13.35
N PRO A 255 -12.55 18.89 -14.53
CA PRO A 255 -11.12 18.89 -14.80
C PRO A 255 -10.33 19.86 -13.92
N SER A 256 -10.98 20.91 -13.38
CA SER A 256 -10.36 21.86 -12.46
C SER A 256 -10.21 21.31 -11.03
N ALA A 257 -10.74 20.11 -10.76
CA ALA A 257 -10.56 19.35 -9.52
C ALA A 257 -10.19 17.89 -9.83
N ASN A 258 -9.39 17.66 -10.87
CA ASN A 258 -8.91 16.32 -11.23
C ASN A 258 -8.31 15.61 -10.01
N PRO A 259 -8.61 14.31 -9.80
CA PRO A 259 -8.00 13.50 -8.76
C PRO A 259 -6.47 13.58 -8.77
N VAL A 260 -5.86 13.50 -7.59
CA VAL A 260 -4.40 13.37 -7.49
C VAL A 260 -4.07 11.90 -7.34
N VAL A 261 -3.33 11.37 -8.31
CA VAL A 261 -2.94 9.96 -8.37
C VAL A 261 -1.48 9.81 -7.95
N PHE A 262 -1.22 8.82 -7.10
CA PHE A 262 0.04 8.55 -6.43
C PHE A 262 0.60 7.19 -6.80
N THR A 263 1.92 7.03 -6.62
CA THR A 263 2.64 5.78 -6.90
C THR A 263 2.08 4.56 -6.16
N ALA A 264 1.46 4.77 -4.99
CA ALA A 264 0.71 3.78 -4.24
C ALA A 264 -0.33 4.40 -3.29
N GLY A 265 -1.12 3.56 -2.62
CA GLY A 265 -2.13 3.98 -1.64
C GLY A 265 -1.57 4.83 -0.48
N LEU A 266 -0.47 4.40 0.13
CA LEU A 266 0.07 5.09 1.31
C LEU A 266 0.74 6.44 1.02
N PRO A 267 1.45 6.62 -0.11
CA PRO A 267 1.84 7.96 -0.54
C PRO A 267 0.67 8.95 -0.70
N ALA A 268 -0.51 8.47 -1.09
CA ALA A 268 -1.73 9.30 -1.14
C ALA A 268 -2.18 9.73 0.26
N VAL A 269 -2.23 8.78 1.21
CA VAL A 269 -2.54 9.06 2.64
C VAL A 269 -1.49 9.99 3.26
N CYS A 270 -0.21 9.78 2.97
CA CYS A 270 0.89 10.62 3.43
C CYS A 270 0.70 12.07 2.95
N SER A 271 0.29 12.23 1.69
CA SER A 271 0.12 13.55 1.08
C SER A 271 -1.04 14.33 1.69
N ILE A 272 -2.15 13.66 2.03
CA ILE A 272 -3.25 14.33 2.74
C ILE A 272 -2.89 14.64 4.21
N TRP A 273 -2.15 13.78 4.90
CA TRP A 273 -1.65 14.07 6.25
C TRP A 273 -0.73 15.28 6.30
N LEU A 274 0.25 15.35 5.39
CA LEU A 274 1.13 16.52 5.32
C LEU A 274 0.40 17.78 4.86
N SER A 275 -0.64 17.65 4.00
CA SER A 275 -1.49 18.78 3.61
C SER A 275 -2.26 19.37 4.80
N LEU A 276 -2.83 18.52 5.65
CA LEU A 276 -3.53 18.93 6.86
C LEU A 276 -2.56 19.47 7.92
N LEU A 277 -1.39 18.86 8.08
CA LEU A 277 -0.35 19.36 8.96
C LEU A 277 0.13 20.76 8.55
N HIS A 278 0.30 20.98 7.25
CA HIS A 278 0.61 22.30 6.69
C HIS A 278 -0.51 23.33 6.95
N SER A 279 -1.74 22.86 7.14
CA SER A 279 -2.92 23.68 7.46
C SER A 279 -3.22 23.76 8.96
N GLY A 280 -2.24 23.43 9.82
CA GLY A 280 -2.34 23.60 11.27
C GLY A 280 -2.56 22.32 12.08
N GLY A 281 -2.69 21.15 11.42
CA GLY A 281 -2.80 19.87 12.10
C GLY A 281 -4.17 19.19 11.97
N ALA A 282 -4.26 17.95 12.45
CA ALA A 282 -5.51 17.21 12.46
C ALA A 282 -5.65 16.21 13.62
N ASP A 283 -6.88 16.05 14.11
CA ASP A 283 -7.29 14.97 14.99
C ASP A 283 -7.88 13.84 14.13
N ILE A 284 -7.15 12.74 13.99
CA ILE A 284 -7.53 11.60 13.15
C ILE A 284 -8.31 10.58 13.98
N LEU A 285 -9.55 10.30 13.57
CA LEU A 285 -10.37 9.22 14.06
C LEU A 285 -10.42 8.10 13.02
N MET A 286 -9.99 6.89 13.37
CA MET A 286 -10.01 5.74 12.45
C MET A 286 -10.36 4.42 13.15
N ALA A 287 -10.75 3.39 12.41
CA ALA A 287 -11.02 2.09 13.02
C ALA A 287 -9.74 1.49 13.62
N SER A 288 -9.83 0.82 14.77
CA SER A 288 -8.73 0.06 15.39
C SER A 288 -8.21 -1.07 14.47
N THR A 289 -9.07 -1.58 13.59
CA THR A 289 -8.74 -2.61 12.60
C THR A 289 -8.40 -2.06 11.22
N ALA A 290 -8.29 -0.72 11.07
CA ALA A 290 -7.93 -0.08 9.80
C ALA A 290 -6.63 -0.68 9.23
N TYR A 291 -6.45 -0.58 7.91
CA TYR A 291 -5.27 -1.11 7.24
C TYR A 291 -3.96 -0.75 7.98
N GLY A 292 -3.18 -1.77 8.36
CA GLY A 292 -2.06 -1.60 9.29
C GLY A 292 -1.01 -0.60 8.79
N GLY A 293 -0.78 -0.52 7.48
CA GLY A 293 0.11 0.46 6.89
C GLY A 293 -0.40 1.91 7.06
N SER A 294 -1.71 2.13 6.98
CA SER A 294 -2.32 3.45 7.21
C SER A 294 -2.20 3.84 8.67
N SER A 295 -2.44 2.90 9.60
CA SER A 295 -2.31 3.16 11.04
C SER A 295 -0.87 3.51 11.44
N GLN A 296 0.11 2.75 10.94
CA GLN A 296 1.53 3.01 11.18
C GLN A 296 2.01 4.33 10.55
N LEU A 297 1.53 4.66 9.35
CA LEU A 297 1.81 5.96 8.74
C LEU A 297 1.28 7.10 9.61
N THR A 298 0.05 6.98 10.12
CA THR A 298 -0.52 7.96 11.04
C THR A 298 0.31 8.07 12.33
N ASP A 299 0.82 6.95 12.88
CA ASP A 299 1.71 6.98 14.05
C ASP A 299 3.02 7.75 13.80
N ILE A 300 3.60 7.61 12.61
CA ILE A 300 4.77 8.40 12.22
C ILE A 300 4.44 9.90 12.25
N PHE A 301 3.28 10.31 11.74
CA PHE A 301 2.86 11.71 11.79
C PHE A 301 2.61 12.19 13.22
N VAL A 302 1.97 11.39 14.07
CA VAL A 302 1.78 11.72 15.50
C VAL A 302 3.14 11.94 16.19
N GLY A 303 4.10 11.05 15.98
CA GLY A 303 5.42 11.13 16.61
C GLY A 303 6.29 12.29 16.11
N ARG A 304 6.01 12.83 14.92
CA ARG A 304 6.88 13.83 14.25
C ARG A 304 6.31 15.23 14.12
N SER A 305 5.02 15.42 14.38
CA SER A 305 4.29 16.68 14.12
C SER A 305 4.29 17.66 15.30
N ALA A 306 5.15 17.46 16.30
CA ALA A 306 5.23 18.30 17.51
C ALA A 306 3.87 18.56 18.18
N GLY A 307 3.01 17.52 18.27
CA GLY A 307 1.70 17.61 18.92
C GLY A 307 0.61 18.31 18.10
N ARG A 308 0.82 18.50 16.78
CA ARG A 308 -0.23 19.04 15.88
C ARG A 308 -1.07 17.94 15.23
N PHE A 309 -0.69 16.69 15.39
CA PHE A 309 -1.38 15.56 14.79
C PHE A 309 -1.67 14.52 15.86
N HIS A 310 -2.92 14.09 15.97
CA HIS A 310 -3.36 13.12 16.98
C HIS A 310 -4.08 11.96 16.31
N LYS A 311 -4.00 10.78 16.93
CA LYS A 311 -4.70 9.58 16.47
C LYS A 311 -5.56 9.03 17.60
N THR A 312 -6.85 8.88 17.32
CA THR A 312 -7.83 8.17 18.15
C THR A 312 -8.44 7.04 17.34
N THR A 313 -8.76 5.94 18.01
CA THR A 313 -9.36 4.77 17.34
C THR A 313 -10.72 4.39 17.90
N PHE A 314 -11.56 3.78 17.07
CA PHE A 314 -12.83 3.17 17.47
C PHE A 314 -12.89 1.67 17.12
N ASP A 315 -13.63 0.89 17.90
CA ASP A 315 -13.74 -0.56 17.72
C ASP A 315 -14.92 -0.90 16.80
N ILE A 316 -14.66 -1.66 15.73
CA ILE A 316 -15.69 -2.14 14.80
C ILE A 316 -15.75 -3.66 14.74
N THR A 317 -15.11 -4.38 15.66
CA THR A 317 -15.04 -5.85 15.64
C THR A 317 -16.36 -6.51 16.05
N GLY A 318 -16.61 -7.71 15.51
CA GLY A 318 -17.68 -8.60 15.97
C GLY A 318 -19.09 -8.02 15.78
N LYS A 319 -19.89 -7.98 16.84
CA LYS A 319 -21.29 -7.49 16.78
C LYS A 319 -21.44 -5.98 16.96
N ASN A 320 -20.33 -5.26 17.15
CA ASN A 320 -20.37 -3.81 17.33
C ASN A 320 -20.97 -3.11 16.10
N LYS A 321 -21.95 -2.22 16.32
CA LYS A 321 -22.51 -1.39 15.25
C LYS A 321 -21.57 -0.23 14.96
N ILE A 322 -21.12 -0.13 13.72
CA ILE A 322 -20.13 0.88 13.31
C ILE A 322 -20.58 2.32 13.64
N SER A 323 -21.86 2.66 13.44
CA SER A 323 -22.38 4.01 13.73
C SER A 323 -22.28 4.36 15.22
N ASP A 324 -22.62 3.43 16.11
CA ASP A 324 -22.56 3.64 17.56
C ASP A 324 -21.10 3.80 18.03
N SER A 325 -20.20 2.96 17.50
CA SER A 325 -18.77 3.06 17.78
C SER A 325 -18.17 4.40 17.35
N ILE A 326 -18.54 4.89 16.16
CA ILE A 326 -18.11 6.21 15.68
C ILE A 326 -18.67 7.30 16.60
N LYS A 327 -19.96 7.23 16.95
CA LYS A 327 -20.59 8.23 17.83
C LYS A 327 -19.86 8.32 19.17
N HIS A 328 -19.66 7.20 19.85
CA HIS A 328 -18.98 7.17 21.15
C HIS A 328 -17.57 7.74 21.07
N ALA A 329 -16.82 7.41 20.01
CA ALA A 329 -15.49 7.94 19.83
C ALA A 329 -15.48 9.44 19.51
N LEU A 330 -16.45 9.94 18.74
CA LEU A 330 -16.63 11.38 18.51
C LEU A 330 -16.99 12.12 19.81
N ASP A 331 -17.90 11.58 20.63
CA ASP A 331 -18.27 12.17 21.91
C ASP A 331 -17.04 12.29 22.84
N ALA A 332 -16.22 11.24 22.92
CA ALA A 332 -14.98 11.25 23.69
C ALA A 332 -13.95 12.25 23.12
N LEU A 333 -13.75 12.23 21.80
CA LEU A 333 -12.81 13.10 21.11
C LEU A 333 -13.21 14.59 21.23
N ALA A 334 -14.49 14.92 21.36
CA ALA A 334 -14.95 16.30 21.49
C ALA A 334 -14.36 17.01 22.72
N THR A 335 -13.96 16.26 23.73
CA THR A 335 -13.36 16.80 24.98
C THR A 335 -11.84 16.97 24.90
N THR A 336 -11.18 16.34 23.93
CA THR A 336 -9.71 16.26 23.84
C THR A 336 -9.14 16.78 22.52
N ALA A 337 -9.97 16.99 21.51
CA ALA A 337 -9.56 17.46 20.20
C ALA A 337 -8.97 18.88 20.26
N THR A 338 -7.75 19.04 19.77
CA THR A 338 -7.02 20.32 19.81
C THR A 338 -6.70 20.88 18.43
N ALA A 339 -6.71 20.05 17.39
CA ALA A 339 -6.38 20.46 16.04
C ALA A 339 -7.55 21.23 15.38
N PRO A 340 -7.30 22.06 14.35
CA PRO A 340 -8.35 22.80 13.65
C PRO A 340 -9.30 21.90 12.84
N THR A 341 -8.81 20.74 12.38
CA THR A 341 -9.59 19.77 11.59
C THR A 341 -9.66 18.43 12.30
N THR A 342 -10.86 17.85 12.36
CA THR A 342 -11.08 16.44 12.73
C THR A 342 -11.36 15.65 11.46
N VAL A 343 -10.63 14.55 11.28
CA VAL A 343 -10.82 13.65 10.14
C VAL A 343 -11.38 12.33 10.63
N LEU A 344 -12.55 11.94 10.13
CA LEU A 344 -12.96 10.54 10.19
C LEU A 344 -12.39 9.84 8.96
N PHE A 345 -11.34 9.03 9.15
CA PHE A 345 -10.79 8.18 8.11
C PHE A 345 -11.31 6.75 8.27
N VAL A 346 -12.22 6.34 7.40
CA VAL A 346 -12.97 5.08 7.54
C VAL A 346 -13.03 4.31 6.22
N GLU A 347 -12.76 3.01 6.29
CA GLU A 347 -12.98 2.06 5.20
C GLU A 347 -14.47 1.75 5.10
N ILE A 348 -15.05 1.88 3.90
CA ILE A 348 -16.44 1.50 3.63
C ILE A 348 -16.50 0.67 2.34
N PRO A 349 -16.80 -0.65 2.43
CA PRO A 349 -16.96 -1.46 3.66
C PRO A 349 -15.69 -1.57 4.53
N THR A 350 -15.84 -1.79 5.84
CA THR A 350 -14.69 -1.93 6.75
C THR A 350 -13.93 -3.25 6.56
N ASN A 351 -12.65 -3.27 6.93
CA ASN A 351 -11.86 -4.50 7.04
C ASN A 351 -11.69 -4.93 8.52
N PRO A 352 -11.80 -6.24 8.85
CA PRO A 352 -12.17 -7.36 7.99
C PRO A 352 -13.68 -7.66 7.99
N ASP A 353 -14.47 -6.90 8.76
CA ASP A 353 -15.88 -7.20 9.07
C ASP A 353 -16.88 -6.79 7.98
N MET A 354 -16.45 -6.08 6.94
CA MET A 354 -17.26 -5.64 5.79
C MET A 354 -18.49 -4.80 6.17
N LYS A 355 -18.38 -3.99 7.22
CA LYS A 355 -19.50 -3.17 7.72
C LYS A 355 -19.67 -1.92 6.87
N VAL A 356 -20.93 -1.56 6.61
CA VAL A 356 -21.33 -0.32 5.94
C VAL A 356 -22.15 0.49 6.93
N PRO A 357 -21.75 1.72 7.30
CA PRO A 357 -22.55 2.57 8.17
C PRO A 357 -23.76 3.13 7.40
N ASP A 358 -24.85 3.39 8.10
CA ASP A 358 -25.94 4.20 7.55
C ASP A 358 -25.47 5.65 7.35
N MET A 359 -25.60 6.17 6.12
CA MET A 359 -25.04 7.47 5.74
C MET A 359 -25.74 8.62 6.46
N ALA A 360 -27.06 8.54 6.67
CA ALA A 360 -27.82 9.60 7.37
C ALA A 360 -27.46 9.67 8.86
N THR A 361 -27.30 8.50 9.50
CA THR A 361 -26.86 8.39 10.89
C THR A 361 -25.44 8.92 11.04
N LEU A 362 -24.52 8.51 10.17
CA LEU A 362 -23.14 9.00 10.17
C LEU A 362 -23.07 10.52 9.98
N ALA A 363 -23.84 11.06 9.02
CA ALA A 363 -23.96 12.49 8.78
C ALA A 363 -24.46 13.24 10.03
N THR A 364 -25.45 12.69 10.72
CA THR A 364 -25.99 13.26 11.96
C THR A 364 -24.91 13.37 13.04
N HIS A 365 -24.12 12.30 13.24
CA HIS A 365 -23.05 12.29 14.24
C HIS A 365 -21.92 13.28 13.89
N LEU A 366 -21.49 13.34 12.63
CA LEU A 366 -20.43 14.25 12.19
C LEU A 366 -20.87 15.72 12.27
N THR A 367 -22.10 16.03 11.86
CA THR A 367 -22.66 17.39 11.98
C THR A 367 -22.83 17.79 13.45
N ALA A 368 -23.31 16.90 14.31
CA ALA A 368 -23.41 17.18 15.74
C ALA A 368 -22.04 17.48 16.35
N TYR A 369 -21.02 16.67 16.04
CA TYR A 369 -19.65 16.90 16.49
C TYR A 369 -19.10 18.26 16.00
N ARG A 370 -19.29 18.56 14.71
CA ARG A 370 -18.88 19.84 14.11
C ARG A 370 -19.49 21.02 14.86
N ASN A 371 -20.79 20.97 15.10
CA ASN A 371 -21.52 22.05 15.77
C ASN A 371 -21.12 22.20 17.25
N ALA A 372 -20.86 21.08 17.94
CA ALA A 372 -20.46 21.10 19.34
C ALA A 372 -19.02 21.62 19.56
N THR A 373 -18.11 21.33 18.63
CA THR A 373 -16.69 21.67 18.76
C THR A 373 -16.28 22.94 18.01
N GLY A 374 -17.07 23.37 17.03
CA GLY A 374 -16.72 24.44 16.10
C GLY A 374 -15.56 24.10 15.15
N LYS A 375 -15.05 22.86 15.18
CA LYS A 375 -13.94 22.39 14.35
C LYS A 375 -14.41 22.04 12.95
N ASP A 376 -13.49 22.09 12.00
CA ASP A 376 -13.76 21.52 10.69
C ASP A 376 -13.82 20.00 10.75
N VAL A 377 -14.80 19.43 10.05
CA VAL A 377 -14.91 17.97 9.92
C VAL A 377 -14.70 17.57 8.46
N LEU A 378 -13.79 16.63 8.27
CA LEU A 378 -13.54 15.96 6.99
C LEU A 378 -13.89 14.48 7.12
N LEU A 379 -14.81 14.01 6.29
CA LEU A 379 -15.02 12.59 6.06
C LEU A 379 -14.12 12.12 4.92
N LEU A 380 -13.07 11.37 5.24
CA LEU A 380 -12.22 10.70 4.26
C LEU A 380 -12.63 9.23 4.20
N VAL A 381 -13.23 8.81 3.08
CA VAL A 381 -13.70 7.42 2.93
C VAL A 381 -12.70 6.63 2.08
N ASP A 382 -12.16 5.55 2.65
CA ASP A 382 -11.46 4.54 1.86
C ASP A 382 -12.50 3.62 1.20
N THR A 383 -12.65 3.74 -0.12
CA THR A 383 -13.58 2.91 -0.90
C THR A 383 -12.87 1.80 -1.66
N THR A 384 -11.65 1.41 -1.27
CA THR A 384 -10.86 0.37 -1.96
C THR A 384 -11.64 -0.93 -2.18
N PHE A 385 -12.48 -1.34 -1.23
CA PHE A 385 -13.32 -2.54 -1.34
C PHE A 385 -14.56 -2.36 -2.24
N ALA A 386 -15.02 -1.13 -2.44
CA ALA A 386 -16.18 -0.80 -3.25
C ALA A 386 -15.96 0.54 -3.97
N PRO A 387 -15.05 0.60 -4.95
CA PRO A 387 -14.61 1.87 -5.55
C PRO A 387 -15.76 2.61 -6.22
N ALA A 388 -16.73 1.86 -6.75
CA ALA A 388 -17.96 2.31 -7.41
C ALA A 388 -19.13 2.64 -6.47
N SER A 389 -18.90 2.71 -5.16
CA SER A 389 -19.96 2.93 -4.17
C SER A 389 -20.64 4.28 -4.26
N LYS A 390 -20.09 5.25 -5.00
CA LYS A 390 -20.62 6.62 -5.10
C LYS A 390 -20.88 7.26 -3.72
N VAL A 391 -20.01 6.97 -2.75
CA VAL A 391 -20.22 7.36 -1.35
C VAL A 391 -20.32 8.87 -1.15
N MET A 392 -19.63 9.68 -1.98
CA MET A 392 -19.75 11.14 -1.89
C MET A 392 -21.15 11.61 -2.24
N ALA A 393 -21.77 11.07 -3.29
CA ALA A 393 -23.15 11.42 -3.66
C ALA A 393 -24.12 11.05 -2.54
N LYS A 394 -23.95 9.88 -1.92
CA LYS A 394 -24.78 9.43 -0.80
C LYS A 394 -24.65 10.33 0.41
N MET A 395 -23.42 10.75 0.74
CA MET A 395 -23.18 11.69 1.84
C MET A 395 -23.73 13.08 1.52
N SER A 396 -23.51 13.61 0.30
CA SER A 396 -24.03 14.91 -0.12
C SER A 396 -25.56 14.98 -0.15
N ALA A 397 -26.24 13.86 -0.38
CA ALA A 397 -27.70 13.80 -0.31
C ALA A 397 -28.26 14.04 1.11
N VAL A 398 -27.49 13.72 2.15
CA VAL A 398 -27.93 13.82 3.55
C VAL A 398 -27.20 14.91 4.35
N ALA A 399 -26.02 15.33 3.91
CA ALA A 399 -25.20 16.38 4.51
C ALA A 399 -24.36 17.11 3.43
N PRO A 400 -24.97 17.97 2.61
CA PRO A 400 -24.27 18.68 1.52
C PRO A 400 -23.14 19.59 2.02
N ASP A 401 -23.24 20.10 3.25
CA ASP A 401 -22.24 21.00 3.85
C ASP A 401 -21.06 20.25 4.51
N LEU A 402 -21.07 18.92 4.53
CA LEU A 402 -19.98 18.14 5.10
C LEU A 402 -18.88 17.93 4.07
N ASN A 403 -17.63 18.25 4.44
CA ASN A 403 -16.49 18.01 3.55
C ASN A 403 -16.27 16.50 3.44
N THR A 404 -16.34 15.99 2.22
CA THR A 404 -16.20 14.56 1.94
C THR A 404 -15.18 14.38 0.82
N MET A 405 -14.25 13.46 1.03
CA MET A 405 -13.24 13.06 0.07
C MET A 405 -13.13 11.54 0.04
N VAL A 406 -12.71 10.99 -1.09
CA VAL A 406 -12.52 9.55 -1.29
C VAL A 406 -11.05 9.25 -1.49
N PHE A 407 -10.60 8.19 -0.81
CA PHE A 407 -9.33 7.52 -1.06
C PHE A 407 -9.60 6.16 -1.69
N ILE A 408 -8.78 5.78 -2.68
CA ILE A 408 -8.81 4.44 -3.29
C ILE A 408 -7.37 3.93 -3.46
N SER A 409 -7.08 2.74 -2.93
CA SER A 409 -5.91 1.97 -3.34
C SER A 409 -6.20 1.26 -4.67
N MET A 410 -5.72 1.84 -5.75
CA MET A 410 -6.01 1.38 -7.12
C MET A 410 -5.21 0.14 -7.53
N SER A 411 -4.30 -0.35 -6.67
CA SER A 411 -3.58 -1.62 -6.84
C SER A 411 -4.47 -2.89 -6.90
N LYS A 412 -5.77 -2.71 -6.63
CA LYS A 412 -6.80 -3.75 -6.51
C LYS A 412 -7.66 -3.79 -7.78
N SER A 413 -8.96 -3.57 -7.64
CA SER A 413 -9.95 -3.65 -8.72
C SER A 413 -9.69 -2.67 -9.87
N VAL A 414 -9.16 -1.47 -9.60
CA VAL A 414 -8.96 -0.46 -10.65
C VAL A 414 -7.86 -0.88 -11.63
N SER A 415 -6.68 -1.25 -11.14
CA SER A 415 -5.57 -1.67 -12.01
C SER A 415 -5.60 -3.15 -12.38
N ARG A 416 -6.53 -3.95 -11.83
CA ARG A 416 -6.59 -5.42 -11.97
C ARG A 416 -5.34 -6.13 -11.43
N GLY A 417 -4.52 -5.44 -10.65
CA GLY A 417 -3.24 -5.95 -10.17
C GLY A 417 -2.08 -5.79 -11.15
N TYR A 418 -2.18 -4.93 -12.17
CA TYR A 418 -1.07 -4.65 -13.10
C TYR A 418 -0.12 -3.53 -12.63
N THR A 419 -0.57 -2.66 -11.74
CA THR A 419 0.27 -1.60 -11.16
C THR A 419 -0.21 -1.21 -9.76
N THR A 420 0.68 -0.68 -8.93
CA THR A 420 0.27 0.07 -7.74
C THR A 420 -0.21 1.45 -8.12
N ALA A 421 -1.18 1.95 -7.37
CA ALA A 421 -1.49 3.37 -7.31
C ALA A 421 -2.39 3.65 -6.11
N GLY A 422 -2.44 4.91 -5.71
CA GLY A 422 -3.42 5.46 -4.77
C GLY A 422 -4.02 6.72 -5.36
N THR A 423 -5.24 7.09 -4.97
CA THR A 423 -5.82 8.37 -5.40
C THR A 423 -6.57 9.05 -4.27
N ILE A 424 -6.54 10.39 -4.28
CA ILE A 424 -7.41 11.24 -3.48
C ILE A 424 -8.35 11.99 -4.43
N ILE A 425 -9.65 11.93 -4.14
CA ILE A 425 -10.72 12.51 -4.93
C ILE A 425 -11.53 13.42 -4.02
N ALA A 426 -11.65 14.70 -4.38
CA ALA A 426 -12.52 15.62 -3.65
C ALA A 426 -13.95 15.59 -4.18
N ASN A 427 -14.92 15.88 -3.32
CA ASN A 427 -16.22 16.32 -3.78
C ASN A 427 -16.06 17.64 -4.54
N SER A 428 -16.29 17.65 -5.85
CA SER A 428 -16.07 18.80 -6.73
C SER A 428 -16.99 19.99 -6.40
N ALA A 429 -18.11 19.76 -5.70
CA ALA A 429 -19.02 20.79 -5.23
C ALA A 429 -18.60 21.45 -3.90
N SER A 430 -17.63 20.89 -3.15
CA SER A 430 -17.19 21.42 -1.86
C SER A 430 -15.91 22.28 -2.02
N PRO A 431 -15.97 23.62 -1.86
CA PRO A 431 -14.81 24.49 -2.01
C PRO A 431 -13.64 24.09 -1.09
N LYS A 432 -13.95 23.65 0.12
CA LYS A 432 -12.94 23.21 1.09
C LYS A 432 -12.30 21.87 0.72
N SER A 433 -13.09 20.91 0.23
CA SER A 433 -12.54 19.64 -0.28
C SER A 433 -11.61 19.88 -1.47
N ARG A 434 -11.95 20.83 -2.35
CA ARG A 434 -11.07 21.26 -3.46
C ARG A 434 -9.79 21.93 -2.97
N ALA A 435 -9.88 22.82 -1.98
CA ALA A 435 -8.70 23.46 -1.41
C ALA A 435 -7.74 22.45 -0.76
N ILE A 436 -8.28 21.43 -0.09
CA ILE A 436 -7.49 20.30 0.43
C ILE A 436 -6.85 19.52 -0.73
N LEU A 437 -7.59 19.22 -1.80
CA LEU A 437 -7.06 18.51 -2.97
C LEU A 437 -5.91 19.26 -3.65
N GLU A 438 -6.01 20.58 -3.79
CA GLU A 438 -4.92 21.38 -4.36
C GLU A 438 -3.69 21.41 -3.45
N ARG A 439 -3.89 21.41 -2.12
CA ARG A 439 -2.77 21.22 -1.19
C ARG A 439 -2.15 19.82 -1.32
N VAL A 440 -2.98 18.79 -1.48
CA VAL A 440 -2.54 17.41 -1.74
C VAL A 440 -1.73 17.32 -3.03
N ARG A 441 -2.10 18.07 -4.08
CA ARG A 441 -1.34 18.17 -5.33
C ARG A 441 0.02 18.81 -5.10
N TRP A 442 0.07 19.92 -4.39
CA TRP A 442 1.32 20.60 -4.04
C TRP A 442 2.25 19.70 -3.21
N VAL A 443 1.71 19.01 -2.19
CA VAL A 443 2.47 18.05 -1.38
C VAL A 443 2.95 16.87 -2.21
N GLY A 444 2.10 16.35 -3.10
CA GLY A 444 2.48 15.26 -4.01
C GLY A 444 3.64 15.63 -4.92
N ALA A 445 3.73 16.90 -5.34
CA ALA A 445 4.87 17.44 -6.09
C ALA A 445 6.12 17.61 -5.21
N LEU A 446 5.98 18.14 -3.99
CA LEU A 446 7.08 18.23 -3.00
C LEU A 446 7.72 16.85 -2.75
N LEU A 447 6.89 15.85 -2.46
CA LEU A 447 7.37 14.50 -2.17
C LEU A 447 7.74 13.74 -3.46
N ASP A 448 7.39 14.26 -4.64
CA ASP A 448 7.47 13.59 -5.94
C ASP A 448 6.92 12.13 -5.92
N THR A 449 5.76 11.96 -5.27
CA THR A 449 5.11 10.64 -5.11
C THR A 449 3.86 10.48 -5.96
N THR A 450 3.62 11.39 -6.91
CA THR A 450 2.56 11.22 -7.91
C THR A 450 2.86 10.06 -8.84
N ALA A 451 1.81 9.42 -9.36
CA ALA A 451 1.96 8.24 -10.22
C ALA A 451 2.78 8.55 -11.47
N LYS A 452 3.67 7.61 -11.82
CA LYS A 452 4.56 7.74 -12.96
C LYS A 452 3.84 7.41 -14.27
N LYS A 453 4.48 7.76 -15.38
CA LYS A 453 3.94 7.62 -16.74
C LYS A 453 3.46 6.20 -17.04
N ASP A 454 4.25 5.20 -16.69
CA ASP A 454 3.92 3.78 -16.86
C ASP A 454 2.71 3.37 -16.01
N GLN A 455 2.60 3.88 -14.78
CA GLN A 455 1.47 3.58 -13.89
C GLN A 455 0.17 4.20 -14.41
N LEU A 456 0.23 5.46 -14.85
CA LEU A 456 -0.91 6.13 -15.46
C LEU A 456 -1.37 5.40 -16.72
N TRP A 457 -0.45 4.97 -17.57
CA TRP A 457 -0.78 4.15 -18.73
C TRP A 457 -1.49 2.85 -18.36
N ARG A 458 -0.94 2.08 -17.40
CA ARG A 458 -1.61 0.87 -16.91
C ARG A 458 -3.00 1.15 -16.34
N LEU A 459 -3.21 2.28 -15.68
CA LEU A 459 -4.52 2.66 -15.15
C LEU A 459 -5.51 3.05 -16.26
N THR A 460 -5.07 3.85 -17.24
CA THR A 460 -5.93 4.24 -18.38
C THR A 460 -6.37 3.05 -19.21
N GLU A 461 -5.51 2.02 -19.34
CA GLU A 461 -5.85 0.79 -20.06
C GLU A 461 -6.80 -0.15 -19.29
N ASN A 462 -7.02 0.06 -17.99
CA ASN A 462 -7.72 -0.93 -17.14
C ASN A 462 -8.90 -0.39 -16.32
N HIS A 463 -9.11 0.93 -16.25
CA HIS A 463 -10.16 1.51 -15.41
C HIS A 463 -11.59 1.27 -15.91
N VAL A 464 -11.78 1.04 -17.21
CA VAL A 464 -13.11 0.84 -17.79
C VAL A 464 -13.67 -0.53 -17.33
N GLY A 465 -14.95 -0.55 -16.94
CA GLY A 465 -15.64 -1.75 -16.48
C GLY A 465 -15.28 -2.20 -15.05
N VAL A 466 -14.64 -1.34 -14.25
CA VAL A 466 -14.39 -1.62 -12.83
C VAL A 466 -15.68 -1.93 -12.08
N GLU A 467 -16.74 -1.18 -12.35
CA GLU A 467 -18.08 -1.35 -11.80
C GLU A 467 -18.60 -2.77 -12.02
N ASP A 468 -18.63 -3.20 -13.29
CA ASP A 468 -19.14 -4.50 -13.69
C ASP A 468 -18.30 -5.63 -13.09
N ARG A 469 -16.97 -5.50 -13.10
CA ARG A 469 -16.07 -6.48 -12.48
C ARG A 469 -16.30 -6.58 -10.97
N CYS A 470 -16.54 -5.47 -10.28
CA CYS A 470 -16.88 -5.47 -8.86
C CYS A 470 -18.22 -6.18 -8.59
N VAL A 471 -19.24 -5.95 -9.42
CA VAL A 471 -20.55 -6.64 -9.31
C VAL A 471 -20.39 -8.14 -9.57
N GLN A 472 -19.67 -8.52 -10.62
CA GLN A 472 -19.41 -9.94 -10.94
C GLN A 472 -18.68 -10.65 -9.79
N ALA A 473 -17.62 -10.03 -9.26
CA ALA A 473 -16.86 -10.60 -8.15
C ALA A 473 -17.69 -10.69 -6.86
N TYR A 474 -18.60 -9.73 -6.62
CA TYR A 474 -19.59 -9.81 -5.53
C TYR A 474 -20.52 -11.02 -5.71
N ASN A 475 -21.03 -11.26 -6.92
CA ASN A 475 -21.92 -12.40 -7.19
C ASN A 475 -21.20 -13.74 -6.98
N VAL A 476 -19.93 -13.84 -7.38
CA VAL A 476 -19.10 -15.01 -7.07
C VAL A 476 -19.00 -15.20 -5.56
N ALA A 477 -18.67 -14.14 -4.81
CA ALA A 477 -18.57 -14.18 -3.36
C ALA A 477 -19.89 -14.57 -2.66
N VAL A 478 -21.05 -14.13 -3.18
CA VAL A 478 -22.37 -14.56 -2.69
C VAL A 478 -22.57 -16.05 -2.88
N ALA A 479 -22.31 -16.57 -4.09
CA ALA A 479 -22.51 -17.97 -4.42
C ALA A 479 -21.60 -18.89 -3.58
N THR A 480 -20.30 -18.58 -3.52
CA THR A 480 -19.31 -19.36 -2.77
C THR A 480 -19.52 -19.24 -1.26
N GLY A 481 -19.88 -18.05 -0.76
CA GLY A 481 -20.22 -17.84 0.65
C GLY A 481 -21.44 -18.65 1.09
N THR A 482 -22.51 -18.65 0.29
CA THR A 482 -23.72 -19.44 0.56
C THR A 482 -23.40 -20.93 0.61
N ALA A 483 -22.61 -21.43 -0.34
CA ALA A 483 -22.20 -22.82 -0.38
C ALA A 483 -21.29 -23.19 0.81
N LEU A 484 -20.38 -22.30 1.21
CA LEU A 484 -19.54 -22.49 2.39
C LEU A 484 -20.38 -22.61 3.67
N GLN A 485 -21.38 -21.74 3.86
CA GLN A 485 -22.30 -21.82 4.99
C GLN A 485 -23.08 -23.15 5.00
N ALA A 486 -23.55 -23.60 3.84
CA ALA A 486 -24.24 -24.89 3.69
C ALA A 486 -23.31 -26.08 4.01
N ALA A 487 -22.06 -26.04 3.55
CA ALA A 487 -21.05 -27.06 3.87
C ALA A 487 -20.76 -27.11 5.37
N VAL A 488 -20.62 -25.95 6.03
CA VAL A 488 -20.44 -25.88 7.49
C VAL A 488 -21.65 -26.46 8.21
N ALA A 489 -22.87 -26.09 7.83
CA ALA A 489 -24.07 -26.66 8.44
C ALA A 489 -24.14 -28.19 8.28
N LYS A 490 -23.70 -28.72 7.13
CA LYS A 490 -23.72 -30.16 6.81
C LYS A 490 -22.65 -30.95 7.57
N TYR A 491 -21.41 -30.46 7.64
CA TYR A 491 -20.27 -31.23 8.16
C TYR A 491 -19.79 -30.81 9.55
N ALA A 492 -20.06 -29.58 9.99
CA ALA A 492 -19.66 -29.06 11.30
C ALA A 492 -20.80 -29.14 12.32
N TYR A 493 -21.35 -30.34 12.53
CA TYR A 493 -22.32 -30.64 13.60
C TYR A 493 -23.58 -29.75 13.60
N GLY A 494 -24.07 -29.34 12.42
CA GLY A 494 -25.25 -28.47 12.33
C GLY A 494 -25.00 -27.00 12.70
N HIS A 495 -23.74 -26.58 12.84
CA HIS A 495 -23.43 -25.22 13.26
C HIS A 495 -23.83 -24.20 12.19
N LYS A 496 -24.51 -23.13 12.63
CA LYS A 496 -24.75 -21.94 11.81
C LYS A 496 -23.58 -20.97 11.90
N MET A 497 -22.92 -20.70 10.78
CA MET A 497 -21.80 -19.76 10.71
C MET A 497 -22.21 -18.51 9.93
N ASP A 498 -21.95 -17.34 10.49
CA ASP A 498 -22.20 -16.07 9.82
C ASP A 498 -20.97 -15.66 8.98
N LEU A 499 -21.22 -14.95 7.88
CA LEU A 499 -20.18 -14.30 7.09
C LEU A 499 -20.13 -12.81 7.45
N ALA A 500 -18.94 -12.30 7.71
CA ALA A 500 -18.67 -10.87 7.68
C ALA A 500 -18.62 -10.41 6.22
N PHE A 501 -19.80 -10.00 5.71
CA PHE A 501 -20.00 -9.64 4.31
C PHE A 501 -21.06 -8.54 4.16
N VAL A 502 -21.03 -7.84 3.03
CA VAL A 502 -22.07 -6.87 2.68
C VAL A 502 -23.36 -7.59 2.29
N THR A 503 -24.51 -7.03 2.66
CA THR A 503 -25.82 -7.61 2.35
C THR A 503 -26.25 -7.26 0.91
N PRO A 504 -27.28 -7.93 0.36
CA PRO A 504 -27.87 -7.55 -0.92
C PRO A 504 -28.35 -6.09 -0.96
N GLU A 505 -28.83 -5.55 0.15
CA GLU A 505 -29.25 -4.15 0.27
C GLU A 505 -28.05 -3.20 0.16
N HIS A 506 -26.92 -3.53 0.79
CA HIS A 506 -25.67 -2.76 0.62
C HIS A 506 -25.16 -2.83 -0.83
N ALA A 507 -25.22 -4.02 -1.45
CA ALA A 507 -24.81 -4.21 -2.83
C ALA A 507 -25.69 -3.42 -3.81
N ALA A 508 -27.01 -3.35 -3.58
CA ALA A 508 -27.94 -2.52 -4.35
C ALA A 508 -27.62 -1.02 -4.26
N LEU A 509 -26.98 -0.59 -3.16
CA LEU A 509 -26.45 0.76 -3.01
C LEU A 509 -25.07 0.96 -3.67
N GLY A 510 -24.49 -0.07 -4.30
CA GLY A 510 -23.18 -0.02 -4.96
C GLY A 510 -22.00 -0.40 -4.06
N PHE A 511 -22.24 -0.86 -2.83
CA PHE A 511 -21.19 -1.40 -1.96
C PHE A 511 -20.90 -2.87 -2.31
N THR A 512 -20.47 -3.13 -3.53
CA THR A 512 -20.15 -4.48 -4.02
C THR A 512 -18.68 -4.81 -3.77
N THR A 513 -18.41 -5.57 -2.71
CA THR A 513 -17.08 -6.10 -2.40
C THR A 513 -16.95 -7.55 -2.87
N SER A 514 -15.74 -7.93 -3.31
CA SER A 514 -15.41 -9.30 -3.69
C SER A 514 -14.90 -10.15 -2.52
N THR A 515 -15.02 -9.65 -1.29
CA THR A 515 -14.33 -10.20 -0.12
C THR A 515 -15.30 -10.42 1.03
N TYR A 516 -15.26 -11.60 1.62
CA TYR A 516 -15.90 -11.88 2.91
C TYR A 516 -14.91 -12.52 3.89
N SER A 517 -15.22 -12.37 5.17
CA SER A 517 -14.48 -13.02 6.26
C SER A 517 -15.40 -13.91 7.10
N PHE A 518 -14.84 -14.90 7.80
CA PHE A 518 -15.60 -15.82 8.66
C PHE A 518 -14.69 -16.52 9.64
N ASN A 519 -15.24 -17.00 10.76
CA ASN A 519 -14.58 -17.92 11.66
C ASN A 519 -15.24 -19.29 11.51
N LEU A 520 -14.44 -20.32 11.23
CA LEU A 520 -14.94 -21.70 11.24
C LEU A 520 -15.35 -22.10 12.68
N PRO A 521 -16.38 -22.94 12.86
CA PRO A 521 -16.72 -23.52 14.15
C PRO A 521 -15.54 -24.19 14.87
N PRO A 522 -15.39 -24.03 16.20
CA PRO A 522 -14.43 -24.82 16.95
C PRO A 522 -14.78 -26.31 16.92
N LEU A 523 -13.75 -27.16 17.00
CA LEU A 523 -13.94 -28.61 17.12
C LEU A 523 -14.40 -28.95 18.55
N PRO A 524 -15.44 -29.79 18.71
CA PRO A 524 -15.90 -30.24 20.02
C PRO A 524 -14.76 -30.92 20.80
N ASN A 525 -14.54 -30.51 22.05
CA ASN A 525 -13.53 -31.06 22.96
C ASN A 525 -12.07 -30.93 22.47
N ALA A 526 -11.78 -30.10 21.46
CA ALA A 526 -10.41 -29.81 21.05
C ALA A 526 -9.70 -28.84 22.00
N THR A 527 -8.37 -28.91 22.04
CA THR A 527 -7.55 -27.96 22.79
C THR A 527 -7.59 -26.56 22.14
N ALA A 528 -7.20 -25.54 22.90
CA ALA A 528 -7.13 -24.17 22.39
C ALA A 528 -6.19 -24.06 21.17
N ASP A 529 -5.01 -24.71 21.22
CA ASP A 529 -4.04 -24.70 20.11
C ASP A 529 -4.60 -25.33 18.83
N VAL A 530 -5.39 -26.40 18.97
CA VAL A 530 -6.04 -27.04 17.82
C VAL A 530 -7.07 -26.11 17.19
N ASN A 531 -7.91 -25.45 17.99
CA ASN A 531 -8.91 -24.50 17.49
C ASN A 531 -8.26 -23.26 16.85
N LEU A 532 -7.18 -22.75 17.44
CA LEU A 532 -6.45 -21.61 16.89
C LEU A 532 -5.89 -21.94 15.49
N ALA A 533 -5.39 -23.16 15.29
CA ALA A 533 -4.80 -23.59 14.02
C ALA A 533 -5.83 -23.91 12.91
N ILE A 534 -7.14 -23.97 13.20
CA ILE A 534 -8.17 -24.37 12.21
C ILE A 534 -8.15 -23.47 10.98
N ALA A 535 -8.05 -22.15 11.17
CA ALA A 535 -8.07 -21.20 10.06
C ALA A 535 -6.90 -21.41 9.10
N GLN A 536 -5.68 -21.55 9.64
CA GLN A 536 -4.49 -21.80 8.84
C GLN A 536 -4.58 -23.16 8.12
N ARG A 537 -5.00 -24.23 8.83
CA ARG A 537 -5.21 -25.55 8.21
C ARG A 537 -6.20 -25.49 7.06
N PHE A 538 -7.29 -24.75 7.20
CA PHE A 538 -8.27 -24.56 6.14
C PHE A 538 -7.65 -23.84 4.93
N VAL A 539 -6.91 -22.75 5.15
CA VAL A 539 -6.18 -22.04 4.09
C VAL A 539 -5.16 -22.95 3.39
N ASP A 540 -4.43 -23.79 4.13
CA ASP A 540 -3.45 -24.72 3.57
C ASP A 540 -4.13 -25.76 2.65
N ILE A 541 -5.30 -26.29 3.05
CA ILE A 541 -6.08 -27.21 2.21
C ILE A 541 -6.55 -26.51 0.93
N LEU A 542 -7.09 -25.29 1.03
CA LEU A 542 -7.54 -24.55 -0.14
C LEU A 542 -6.39 -24.29 -1.12
N THR A 543 -5.25 -23.87 -0.61
CA THR A 543 -4.09 -23.46 -1.41
C THR A 543 -3.30 -24.61 -2.02
N ALA A 544 -3.62 -25.86 -1.68
CA ALA A 544 -3.22 -27.03 -2.44
C ALA A 544 -3.91 -27.09 -3.83
N HIS A 545 -5.06 -26.43 -3.99
CA HIS A 545 -5.75 -26.33 -5.27
C HIS A 545 -5.28 -25.09 -6.05
N LYS A 546 -4.97 -25.28 -7.35
CA LYS A 546 -4.37 -24.27 -8.23
C LYS A 546 -5.15 -22.96 -8.37
N SER A 547 -6.45 -22.94 -8.07
CA SER A 547 -7.29 -21.73 -8.14
C SER A 547 -7.17 -20.83 -6.91
N PHE A 548 -6.49 -21.27 -5.85
CA PHE A 548 -6.35 -20.52 -4.61
C PHE A 548 -4.88 -20.13 -4.37
N LYS A 549 -4.63 -18.91 -3.87
CA LYS A 549 -3.29 -18.40 -3.56
C LYS A 549 -3.24 -17.84 -2.13
N PRO A 550 -2.25 -18.22 -1.30
CA PRO A 550 -2.06 -17.67 0.05
C PRO A 550 -1.47 -16.25 -0.05
N CYS A 551 -2.34 -15.24 -0.12
CA CYS A 551 -1.94 -13.91 -0.54
C CYS A 551 -2.76 -12.80 0.13
N VAL A 552 -2.13 -11.70 0.54
CA VAL A 552 -2.82 -10.56 1.18
C VAL A 552 -3.48 -9.55 0.22
N SER A 553 -3.74 -9.93 -1.04
CA SER A 553 -4.39 -9.05 -2.03
C SER A 553 -5.85 -9.40 -2.28
N PHE A 554 -6.53 -8.59 -3.08
CA PHE A 554 -7.92 -8.75 -3.51
C PHE A 554 -8.19 -7.94 -4.79
N GLY A 555 -9.32 -8.23 -5.43
CA GLY A 555 -9.85 -7.45 -6.56
C GLY A 555 -9.06 -7.59 -7.87
N GLN A 556 -8.23 -8.62 -8.01
CA GLN A 556 -7.51 -8.88 -9.27
C GLN A 556 -8.36 -9.68 -10.23
N ASP A 557 -8.07 -9.54 -11.52
CA ASP A 557 -8.80 -10.21 -12.59
C ASP A 557 -7.89 -11.22 -13.29
N ASN A 558 -7.49 -12.24 -12.52
CA ASN A 558 -6.57 -13.29 -12.94
C ASN A 558 -7.09 -14.70 -12.61
N GLY A 559 -8.38 -14.84 -12.28
CA GLY A 559 -9.01 -16.12 -11.94
C GLY A 559 -8.59 -16.72 -10.59
N MET A 560 -7.74 -16.04 -9.82
CA MET A 560 -7.23 -16.54 -8.54
C MET A 560 -8.11 -16.08 -7.37
N ILE A 561 -8.38 -17.01 -6.45
CA ILE A 561 -9.01 -16.72 -5.16
C ILE A 561 -7.92 -16.51 -4.12
N TYR A 562 -7.97 -15.38 -3.43
CA TYR A 562 -7.01 -15.10 -2.37
C TYR A 562 -7.53 -15.55 -1.03
N CYS A 563 -6.73 -16.36 -0.35
CA CYS A 563 -7.00 -16.87 0.99
C CYS A 563 -5.96 -16.30 1.94
N THR A 564 -6.40 -15.85 3.11
CA THR A 564 -5.47 -15.48 4.16
C THR A 564 -6.11 -15.55 5.53
N VAL A 565 -5.28 -15.76 6.55
CA VAL A 565 -5.61 -15.51 7.95
C VAL A 565 -5.17 -14.07 8.27
N PRO A 566 -6.07 -13.09 8.50
CA PRO A 566 -5.68 -11.68 8.61
C PRO A 566 -4.69 -11.37 9.75
N SER A 567 -4.82 -12.05 10.89
CA SER A 567 -4.00 -11.86 12.11
C SER A 567 -2.50 -12.11 11.91
N THR A 568 -2.16 -13.07 11.05
CA THR A 568 -0.79 -13.47 10.68
C THR A 568 -0.29 -12.75 9.44
N SER A 569 -1.12 -11.90 8.82
CA SER A 569 -0.86 -11.31 7.50
C SER A 569 -1.20 -9.80 7.44
N THR A 570 -2.35 -9.41 6.87
CA THR A 570 -2.73 -7.99 6.67
C THR A 570 -2.84 -7.17 7.95
N GLN A 571 -3.06 -7.82 9.09
CA GLN A 571 -3.17 -7.21 10.40
C GLN A 571 -2.01 -7.64 11.31
N GLY A 572 -0.90 -8.14 10.75
CA GLY A 572 0.29 -8.51 11.52
C GLY A 572 0.76 -7.39 12.48
N ALA A 573 0.60 -6.14 12.05
CA ALA A 573 0.99 -4.93 12.77
C ALA A 573 -0.01 -4.40 13.81
N ILE A 574 -1.23 -4.93 13.92
CA ILE A 574 -2.21 -4.48 14.95
C ILE A 574 -1.91 -5.13 16.31
N LYS A 575 -2.43 -4.54 17.39
CA LYS A 575 -2.22 -5.03 18.76
C LYS A 575 -2.79 -6.44 18.93
N ALA A 576 -2.12 -7.27 19.75
CA ALA A 576 -2.56 -8.63 20.03
C ALA A 576 -3.99 -8.69 20.62
N GLU A 577 -4.34 -7.70 21.45
CA GLU A 577 -5.70 -7.54 22.01
C GLU A 577 -6.76 -7.39 20.91
N ASP A 578 -6.49 -6.59 19.88
CA ASP A 578 -7.43 -6.39 18.77
C ASP A 578 -7.53 -7.62 17.87
N LYS A 579 -6.45 -8.41 17.74
CA LYS A 579 -6.49 -9.74 17.10
C LYS A 579 -7.34 -10.72 17.91
N ALA A 580 -7.19 -10.72 19.23
CA ALA A 580 -7.93 -11.62 20.12
C ALA A 580 -9.45 -11.38 20.04
N LYS A 581 -9.89 -10.13 19.85
CA LYS A 581 -11.32 -9.78 19.66
C LYS A 581 -11.93 -10.38 18.39
N GLN A 582 -11.12 -10.79 17.41
CA GLN A 582 -11.60 -11.41 16.18
C GLN A 582 -11.78 -12.93 16.29
N LEU A 583 -11.36 -13.55 17.40
CA LEU A 583 -11.53 -14.98 17.62
C LEU A 583 -13.00 -15.29 17.97
N VAL A 584 -13.53 -16.34 17.36
CA VAL A 584 -14.85 -16.90 17.73
C VAL A 584 -14.63 -18.34 18.15
N GLY A 585 -14.93 -18.67 19.42
CA GLY A 585 -14.69 -20.00 19.96
C GLY A 585 -13.21 -20.41 19.98
N GLY A 586 -12.27 -19.46 19.95
CA GLY A 586 -10.84 -19.72 19.86
C GLY A 586 -10.32 -19.96 18.44
N VAL A 587 -11.15 -19.80 17.41
CA VAL A 587 -10.77 -19.97 16.00
C VAL A 587 -10.49 -18.62 15.34
N GLU A 588 -9.37 -18.52 14.61
CA GLU A 588 -8.99 -17.31 13.88
C GLU A 588 -9.91 -16.99 12.70
N LEU A 589 -9.94 -15.71 12.32
CA LEU A 589 -10.69 -15.24 11.17
C LEU A 589 -10.00 -15.71 9.88
N THR A 590 -10.78 -16.23 8.94
CA THR A 590 -10.36 -16.51 7.57
C THR A 590 -10.97 -15.49 6.64
N ARG A 591 -10.21 -15.02 5.65
CA ARG A 591 -10.69 -14.10 4.61
C ARG A 591 -10.48 -14.70 3.23
N LEU A 592 -11.53 -14.63 2.41
CA LEU A 592 -11.51 -15.04 1.01
C LEU A 592 -11.86 -13.86 0.11
N SER A 593 -11.11 -13.69 -0.98
CA SER A 593 -11.41 -12.70 -2.01
C SER A 593 -11.47 -13.35 -3.39
N PHE A 594 -12.50 -13.00 -4.15
CA PHE A 594 -12.85 -13.66 -5.40
C PHE A 594 -12.55 -12.77 -6.62
N PRO A 595 -12.13 -13.38 -7.74
CA PRO A 595 -12.03 -12.69 -9.03
C PRO A 595 -13.44 -12.45 -9.60
N PRO A 596 -13.59 -11.58 -10.61
CA PRO A 596 -14.87 -11.40 -11.31
C PRO A 596 -15.30 -12.65 -12.09
N THR A 597 -14.34 -13.48 -12.51
CA THR A 597 -14.60 -14.71 -13.25
C THR A 597 -13.79 -15.88 -12.69
N CYS A 598 -14.45 -17.01 -12.45
CA CYS A 598 -13.84 -18.30 -12.09
C CYS A 598 -14.83 -19.44 -12.36
N ASP A 599 -14.35 -20.68 -12.29
CA ASP A 599 -15.21 -21.87 -12.24
C ASP A 599 -15.84 -21.98 -10.83
N VAL A 600 -17.04 -21.43 -10.68
CA VAL A 600 -17.74 -21.33 -9.37
C VAL A 600 -18.04 -22.71 -8.81
N ASP A 601 -18.44 -23.68 -9.63
CA ASP A 601 -18.79 -25.03 -9.18
C ASP A 601 -17.54 -25.79 -8.68
N ALA A 602 -16.42 -25.68 -9.40
CA ALA A 602 -15.16 -26.25 -8.94
C ALA A 602 -14.70 -25.62 -7.61
N VAL A 603 -14.84 -24.31 -7.48
CA VAL A 603 -14.49 -23.57 -6.25
C VAL A 603 -15.36 -24.01 -5.07
N ILE A 604 -16.68 -24.16 -5.29
CA ILE A 604 -17.61 -24.67 -4.29
C ILE A 604 -17.23 -26.09 -3.85
N ALA A 605 -16.88 -26.97 -4.79
CA ALA A 605 -16.45 -28.32 -4.48
C ALA A 605 -15.18 -28.35 -3.61
N VAL A 606 -14.22 -27.47 -3.89
CA VAL A 606 -13.00 -27.34 -3.07
C VAL A 606 -13.32 -26.82 -1.67
N LEU A 607 -14.18 -25.79 -1.54
CA LEU A 607 -14.62 -25.27 -0.25
C LEU A 607 -15.34 -26.34 0.57
N GLU A 608 -16.28 -27.08 -0.03
CA GLU A 608 -17.00 -28.17 0.63
C GLU A 608 -16.03 -29.28 1.08
N GLY A 609 -15.10 -29.67 0.21
CA GLY A 609 -14.06 -30.65 0.52
C GLY A 609 -13.15 -30.22 1.68
N ALA A 610 -12.75 -28.94 1.72
CA ALA A 610 -11.94 -28.40 2.79
C ALA A 610 -12.68 -28.37 4.12
N VAL A 611 -13.96 -27.95 4.14
CA VAL A 611 -14.78 -28.02 5.35
C VAL A 611 -14.91 -29.47 5.82
N LYS A 612 -15.25 -30.39 4.91
CA LYS A 612 -15.34 -31.83 5.25
C LYS A 612 -14.05 -32.37 5.84
N ALA A 613 -12.88 -31.98 5.31
CA ALA A 613 -11.59 -32.42 5.83
C ALA A 613 -11.24 -31.85 7.21
N ILE A 614 -11.75 -30.66 7.56
CA ILE A 614 -11.55 -30.07 8.89
C ILE A 614 -12.39 -30.78 9.96
N TYR A 615 -13.62 -31.22 9.63
CA TYR A 615 -14.59 -31.79 10.57
C TYR A 615 -14.79 -33.31 10.47
N ALA A 616 -14.03 -33.99 9.60
CA ALA A 616 -13.90 -35.45 9.59
C ALA A 616 -13.01 -35.90 10.74
#